data_AF-A0A356QZU4-F1
#
_entry.id   AF-A0A356QZU4-F1
#
_cell.length_a   1.000
_cell.length_b   1.000
_cell.length_c   1.000
_cell.angle_alpha   90.00
_cell.angle_beta   90.00
_cell.angle_gamma   90.00
#
_symmetry.space_group_name_H-M   'P 1'
#
loop_
_entity.id
_entity.type
_entity.pdbx_description
1 polymer ?
#
loop_
_entity_poly.entity_id
_entity_poly.type
_entity_poly.pdbx_seq_one_letter_code
_entity_poly.pdbx_strand_id
1 'polypeptide(L)'
;ESFILKLPAFSSLPACESLSLVQIDHAQSEGDPRSCYTEHIKAESLDVTLTWDGLGTPTALELPAELTGGKENELYTLLIESTKPSIQINGRTLPGTPVERIQADIKTTTAFLYFSETWIRPA
;
A
#
# COMPACT_ATOMS: atom_id res chain seq x y z
N GLU A 1 18.44 -9.75 -2.78
CA GLU A 1 17.11 -10.35 -2.53
C GLU A 1 16.10 -9.25 -2.23
N SER A 2 14.91 -9.30 -2.84
CA SER A 2 13.85 -8.31 -2.56
C SER A 2 13.10 -8.69 -1.28
N PHE A 3 13.08 -7.78 -0.30
CA PHE A 3 12.29 -7.91 0.94
C PHE A 3 10.82 -8.27 0.68
N ILE A 4 10.23 -7.73 -0.41
CA ILE A 4 8.83 -7.97 -0.80
C ILE A 4 8.54 -9.46 -0.99
N LEU A 5 9.47 -10.23 -1.57
CA LEU A 5 9.29 -11.67 -1.79
C LEU A 5 9.33 -12.50 -0.50
N LYS A 6 9.67 -11.90 0.65
CA LYS A 6 9.62 -12.57 1.96
C LYS A 6 8.24 -12.43 2.63
N LEU A 7 7.42 -11.48 2.18
CA LEU A 7 6.10 -11.25 2.75
C LEU A 7 5.14 -12.38 2.33
N PRO A 8 4.34 -12.96 3.24
CA PRO A 8 3.45 -14.09 2.93
C PRO A 8 2.49 -13.87 1.75
N ALA A 9 2.11 -12.62 1.53
CA ALA A 9 1.23 -12.20 0.43
C ALA A 9 1.85 -12.39 -0.96
N PHE A 10 3.18 -12.45 -1.05
CA PHE A 10 3.92 -12.57 -2.32
C PHE A 10 4.76 -13.85 -2.37
N SER A 11 5.32 -14.30 -1.25
CA SER A 11 6.26 -15.44 -1.19
C SER A 11 5.65 -16.78 -1.61
N SER A 12 4.32 -16.91 -1.54
CA SER A 12 3.59 -18.16 -1.80
C SER A 12 2.94 -18.24 -3.18
N LEU A 13 3.01 -17.17 -3.98
CA LEU A 13 2.33 -17.09 -5.27
C LEU A 13 3.28 -17.49 -6.41
N PRO A 14 2.97 -18.52 -7.22
CA PRO A 14 3.81 -18.91 -8.35
C PRO A 14 4.07 -17.77 -9.35
N ALA A 15 3.10 -16.86 -9.51
CA ALA A 15 3.23 -15.69 -10.36
C ALA A 15 4.32 -14.70 -9.89
N CYS A 16 4.72 -14.76 -8.61
CA CYS A 16 5.78 -13.93 -8.06
C CYS A 16 7.18 -14.39 -8.49
N GLU A 17 7.36 -15.64 -8.91
CA GLU A 17 8.64 -16.13 -9.45
C GLU A 17 9.00 -15.47 -10.79
N SER A 18 7.98 -15.03 -11.53
CA SER A 18 8.13 -14.33 -12.81
C SER A 18 8.05 -12.81 -12.69
N LEU A 19 8.05 -12.24 -11.48
CA LEU A 19 8.01 -10.79 -11.31
C LEU A 19 9.35 -10.16 -11.72
N SER A 20 9.26 -9.19 -12.62
CA SER A 20 10.39 -8.32 -12.96
C SER A 20 10.38 -7.09 -12.06
N LEU A 21 11.55 -6.76 -11.49
CA LEU A 21 11.75 -5.47 -10.85
C LEU A 21 12.05 -4.44 -11.94
N VAL A 22 11.22 -3.39 -11.99
CA VAL A 22 11.40 -2.27 -12.93
C VAL A 22 11.86 -1.05 -12.14
N GLN A 23 12.90 -0.37 -12.61
CA GLN A 23 13.38 0.85 -11.97
C GLN A 23 12.42 2.02 -12.28
N ILE A 24 12.06 2.78 -11.25
CA ILE A 24 11.27 4.00 -11.41
C ILE A 24 12.15 5.11 -11.97
N ASP A 25 11.71 5.74 -13.05
CA ASP A 25 12.38 6.90 -13.66
C ASP A 25 11.91 8.21 -13.02
N HIS A 26 10.60 8.29 -12.74
CA HIS A 26 9.98 9.47 -12.12
C HIS A 26 8.79 9.05 -11.26
N ALA A 27 8.62 9.71 -10.12
CA ALA A 27 7.44 9.60 -9.28
C ALA A 27 7.04 10.99 -8.77
N GLN A 28 5.74 11.28 -8.80
CA GLN A 28 5.17 12.51 -8.30
C GLN A 28 3.83 12.24 -7.62
N SER A 29 3.68 12.78 -6.42
CA SER A 29 2.42 12.79 -5.70
C SER A 29 1.61 14.05 -6.02
N GLU A 30 0.28 13.93 -6.04
CA GLU A 30 -0.68 15.01 -6.25
C GLU A 30 -1.84 14.91 -5.25
N GLY A 31 -2.45 16.06 -4.92
CA GLY A 31 -3.61 16.13 -4.05
C GLY A 31 -3.24 16.19 -2.57
N ASP A 32 -4.11 15.65 -1.72
CA ASP A 32 -3.93 15.65 -0.27
C ASP A 32 -4.63 14.44 0.38
N PRO A 33 -4.13 13.96 1.54
CA PRO A 33 -4.64 12.76 2.19
C PRO A 33 -5.98 12.96 2.92
N ARG A 34 -6.71 14.05 2.67
CA ARG A 34 -8.08 14.30 3.19
C ARG A 34 -9.13 14.27 2.09
N SER A 35 -8.80 14.70 0.88
CA SER A 35 -9.73 14.75 -0.24
C SER A 35 -9.50 13.58 -1.21
N CYS A 36 -8.37 13.61 -1.91
CA CYS A 36 -7.95 12.63 -2.89
C CYS A 36 -6.43 12.69 -2.99
N TYR A 37 -5.79 11.53 -3.00
CA TYR A 37 -4.35 11.41 -3.11
C TYR A 37 -3.99 10.57 -4.33
N THR A 38 -3.06 11.04 -5.14
CA THR A 38 -2.65 10.37 -6.38
C THR A 38 -1.13 10.26 -6.46
N GLU A 39 -0.65 9.10 -6.90
CA GLU A 39 0.75 8.87 -7.27
C GLU A 39 0.84 8.64 -8.78
N HIS A 40 1.68 9.43 -9.44
CA HIS A 40 2.03 9.27 -10.85
C HIS A 40 3.44 8.71 -10.95
N ILE A 41 3.59 7.55 -11.58
CA ILE A 41 4.85 6.81 -11.65
C ILE A 41 5.16 6.50 -13.11
N LYS A 42 6.37 6.86 -13.55
CA LYS A 42 6.93 6.50 -14.86
C LYS A 42 8.08 5.53 -14.67
N ALA A 43 8.08 4.45 -15.44
CA ALA A 43 9.12 3.42 -15.39
C ALA A 43 9.19 2.69 -16.74
N GLU A 44 10.28 2.85 -17.49
CA GLU A 44 10.44 2.27 -18.84
C GLU A 44 9.26 2.62 -19.77
N SER A 45 8.44 1.63 -20.13
CA SER A 45 7.25 1.77 -20.98
C SER A 45 5.94 1.88 -20.19
N LEU A 46 6.04 1.98 -18.86
CA LEU A 46 4.91 2.06 -17.94
C LEU A 46 4.65 3.51 -17.51
N ASP A 47 3.39 3.86 -17.60
CA ASP A 47 2.78 5.07 -17.07
C ASP A 47 1.67 4.67 -16.11
N VAL A 48 1.95 4.75 -14.81
CA VAL A 48 1.08 4.24 -13.75
C VAL A 48 0.52 5.42 -12.96
N THR A 49 -0.81 5.49 -12.86
CA THR A 49 -1.51 6.40 -11.96
C THR A 49 -2.26 5.59 -10.92
N LEU A 50 -1.92 5.81 -9.65
CA LEU A 50 -2.62 5.22 -8.50
C LEU A 50 -3.39 6.33 -7.80
N THR A 51 -4.70 6.18 -7.65
CA THR A 51 -5.53 7.17 -6.96
C THR A 51 -6.24 6.54 -5.78
N TRP A 52 -6.16 7.20 -4.63
CA TRP A 52 -6.94 6.92 -3.43
C TRP A 52 -7.96 8.05 -3.25
N ASP A 53 -9.24 7.69 -3.35
CA ASP A 53 -10.37 8.61 -3.24
C ASP A 53 -11.44 7.98 -2.33
N GLY A 54 -12.38 8.79 -1.85
CA GLY A 54 -13.29 8.41 -0.77
C GLY A 54 -12.51 8.06 0.48
N LEU A 55 -11.56 8.94 0.84
CA LEU A 55 -10.67 8.78 1.99
C LEU A 55 -11.45 8.85 3.30
N GLY A 56 -11.17 7.89 4.18
CA GLY A 56 -11.78 7.82 5.51
C GLY A 56 -11.08 8.68 6.56
N THR A 57 -11.48 8.52 7.82
CA THR A 57 -10.86 9.22 8.96
C THR A 57 -9.45 8.68 9.22
N PRO A 58 -8.42 9.54 9.29
CA PRO A 58 -7.08 9.10 9.68
C PRO A 58 -7.08 8.49 11.08
N THR A 59 -6.52 7.28 11.18
CA THR A 59 -6.54 6.48 12.41
C THR A 59 -5.13 6.03 12.75
N ALA A 60 -4.65 6.39 13.94
CA ALA A 60 -3.35 5.94 14.42
C ALA A 60 -3.40 4.45 14.76
N LEU A 61 -2.40 3.70 14.32
CA LEU A 61 -2.21 2.30 14.63
C LEU A 61 -0.92 2.11 15.41
N GLU A 62 -1.02 1.27 16.42
CA GLU A 62 0.10 0.67 17.15
C GLU A 62 -0.06 -0.84 17.00
N LEU A 63 0.89 -1.46 16.30
CA LEU A 63 0.90 -2.90 16.09
C LEU A 63 2.05 -3.50 16.91
N PRO A 64 1.75 -4.40 17.86
CA PRO A 64 2.78 -5.19 18.49
C PRO A 64 3.44 -6.11 17.45
N ALA A 65 4.66 -6.55 17.71
CA ALA A 65 5.49 -7.25 16.73
C ALA A 65 4.76 -8.44 16.09
N GLU A 66 4.03 -9.24 16.87
CA GLU A 66 3.29 -10.42 16.42
C GLU A 66 2.18 -10.14 15.38
N LEU A 67 1.69 -8.90 15.31
CA LEU A 67 0.69 -8.45 14.34
C LEU A 67 1.32 -7.84 13.07
N THR A 68 2.65 -7.72 13.01
CA THR A 68 3.38 -7.26 11.82
C THR A 68 3.79 -8.43 10.91
N GLY A 69 4.00 -8.15 9.62
CA GLY A 69 4.40 -9.17 8.65
C GLY A 69 5.75 -9.84 8.96
N GLY A 70 6.68 -9.10 9.55
CA GLY A 70 8.01 -9.60 9.92
C GLY A 70 8.10 -10.25 11.30
N LYS A 71 7.14 -9.97 12.21
CA LYS A 71 7.11 -10.51 13.59
C LYS A 71 8.31 -10.15 14.48
N GLU A 72 9.07 -9.13 14.11
CA GLU A 72 10.32 -8.74 14.80
C GLU A 72 10.25 -7.33 15.42
N ASN A 73 9.44 -6.44 14.84
CA ASN A 73 9.41 -5.02 15.19
C ASN A 73 7.97 -4.60 15.44
N GLU A 74 7.76 -3.72 16.43
CA GLU A 74 6.53 -2.98 16.59
C GLU A 74 6.39 -1.93 15.48
N LEU A 75 5.16 -1.63 15.06
CA LEU A 75 4.86 -0.62 14.05
C LEU A 75 3.92 0.44 14.61
N TYR A 76 4.34 1.69 14.51
CA TYR A 76 3.51 2.87 14.73
C TYR A 76 3.26 3.56 13.39
N THR A 77 2.00 3.78 13.02
CA THR A 77 1.65 4.35 11.72
C THR A 77 0.32 5.09 11.76
N LEU A 78 0.04 5.91 10.74
CA LEU A 78 -1.27 6.51 10.51
C LEU A 78 -1.92 5.85 9.29
N LEU A 79 -3.05 5.17 9.51
CA LEU A 79 -3.87 4.56 8.47
C LEU A 79 -4.92 5.54 7.94
N ILE A 80 -5.09 5.60 6.62
CA ILE A 80 -6.24 6.24 5.98
C ILE A 80 -6.82 5.27 4.96
N GLU A 81 -8.05 4.80 5.17
CA GLU A 81 -8.71 3.93 4.20
C GLU A 81 -9.14 4.68 2.94
N SER A 82 -9.25 3.96 1.82
CA SER A 82 -9.80 4.45 0.56
C SER A 82 -10.95 3.55 0.12
N THR A 83 -12.11 4.14 -0.14
CA THR A 83 -13.31 3.41 -0.58
C THR A 83 -13.52 3.43 -2.09
N LYS A 84 -12.86 4.36 -2.81
CA LYS A 84 -12.94 4.51 -4.27
C LYS A 84 -11.55 4.56 -4.93
N PRO A 85 -10.66 3.59 -4.66
CA PRO A 85 -9.35 3.58 -5.29
C PRO A 85 -9.45 3.28 -6.78
N SER A 86 -8.47 3.72 -7.56
CA SER A 86 -8.32 3.32 -8.96
C SER A 86 -6.85 3.16 -9.34
N ILE A 87 -6.60 2.27 -10.30
CA ILE A 87 -5.28 2.03 -10.89
C ILE A 87 -5.42 2.21 -12.39
N GLN A 88 -4.59 3.06 -12.99
CA GLN A 88 -4.45 3.18 -14.43
C GLN A 88 -3.04 2.81 -14.84
N ILE A 89 -2.92 2.02 -15.91
CA ILE A 89 -1.64 1.68 -16.55
C ILE A 89 -1.74 2.04 -18.02
N ASN A 90 -0.84 2.89 -18.50
CA ASN A 90 -0.79 3.37 -19.89
C ASN A 90 -2.17 3.92 -20.35
N GLY A 91 -2.81 4.70 -19.47
CA GLY A 91 -4.13 5.31 -19.69
C GLY A 91 -5.32 4.34 -19.61
N ARG A 92 -5.11 3.07 -19.26
CA ARG A 92 -6.19 2.08 -19.10
C ARG A 92 -6.44 1.79 -17.63
N THR A 93 -7.67 2.02 -17.17
CA THR A 93 -8.11 1.64 -15.82
C THR A 93 -8.18 0.13 -15.68
N LEU A 94 -7.54 -0.41 -14.64
CA LEU A 94 -7.63 -1.83 -14.31
C LEU A 94 -8.98 -2.16 -13.65
N PRO A 95 -9.56 -3.34 -13.92
CA PRO A 95 -10.76 -3.77 -13.22
C PRO A 95 -10.45 -4.15 -11.77
N GLY A 96 -11.43 -3.97 -10.89
CA GLY A 96 -11.33 -4.37 -9.48
C GLY A 96 -12.05 -3.37 -8.57
N THR A 97 -12.32 -3.80 -7.34
CA THR A 97 -12.88 -2.95 -6.28
C THR A 97 -12.18 -3.27 -4.97
N PRO A 98 -12.00 -2.30 -4.07
CA PRO A 98 -11.51 -2.59 -2.73
C PRO A 98 -12.47 -3.55 -2.03
N VAL A 99 -11.93 -4.44 -1.20
CA VAL A 99 -12.72 -5.30 -0.32
C VAL A 99 -12.49 -4.89 1.13
N GLU A 100 -13.52 -5.10 1.95
CA GLU A 100 -13.44 -4.84 3.38
C GLU A 100 -12.45 -5.81 4.05
N ARG A 101 -11.73 -5.31 5.05
CA ARG A 101 -10.88 -6.11 5.93
C ARG A 101 -10.85 -5.53 7.34
N ILE A 102 -10.39 -6.34 8.28
CA ILE A 102 -10.11 -5.90 9.65
C ILE A 102 -8.60 -5.91 9.83
N GLN A 103 -8.06 -4.82 10.36
CA GLN A 103 -6.66 -4.73 10.74
C GLN A 103 -6.54 -4.07 12.11
N ALA A 104 -5.93 -4.78 13.06
CA ALA A 104 -5.82 -4.31 14.45
C ALA A 104 -7.17 -3.83 15.00
N ASP A 105 -8.20 -4.69 14.85
CA ASP A 105 -9.59 -4.43 15.23
C ASP A 105 -10.26 -3.21 14.57
N ILE A 106 -9.59 -2.59 13.60
CA ILE A 106 -10.14 -1.49 12.81
C ILE A 106 -10.63 -2.02 11.47
N LYS A 107 -11.92 -1.80 11.22
CA LYS A 107 -12.53 -2.03 9.91
C LYS A 107 -11.94 -1.04 8.92
N THR A 108 -11.43 -1.56 7.82
CA THR A 108 -10.80 -0.80 6.73
C THR A 108 -11.04 -1.49 5.40
N THR A 109 -10.35 -1.07 4.33
CA THR A 109 -10.39 -1.74 3.04
C THR A 109 -9.01 -2.28 2.65
N THR A 110 -8.94 -3.07 1.58
CA THR A 110 -7.67 -3.50 0.97
C THR A 110 -6.91 -2.38 0.27
N ALA A 111 -7.49 -1.18 0.15
CA ALA A 111 -6.84 0.00 -0.38
C ALA A 111 -6.79 1.09 0.70
N PHE A 112 -5.58 1.42 1.12
CA PHE A 112 -5.33 2.37 2.21
C PHE A 112 -3.98 3.04 1.97
N LEU A 113 -3.77 4.14 2.68
CA LEU A 113 -2.51 4.86 2.77
C LEU A 113 -1.95 4.65 4.17
N TYR A 114 -0.63 4.46 4.23
CA TYR A 114 0.13 4.57 5.46
C TYR A 114 1.04 5.78 5.43
N PHE A 115 1.01 6.55 6.51
CA PHE A 115 1.91 7.68 6.72
C PHE A 115 2.70 7.49 8.01
N SER A 116 3.94 8.00 7.99
CA SER A 116 4.82 8.04 9.16
C SER A 116 5.10 6.67 9.79
N GLU A 117 5.23 5.62 8.98
CA GLU A 117 5.59 4.29 9.49
C GLU A 117 6.91 4.33 10.25
N THR A 118 6.84 4.00 11.54
CA THR A 118 7.99 3.93 12.44
C THR A 118 8.09 2.51 12.99
N TRP A 119 9.24 1.88 12.76
CA TRP A 119 9.51 0.49 13.14
C TRP A 119 10.48 0.45 14.31
N ILE A 120 10.05 -0.14 15.43
CA ILE A 120 10.83 -0.17 16.68
C ILE A 120 11.13 -1.62 17.05
N ARG A 121 12.40 -1.90 17.36
CA ARG A 121 12.77 -3.18 17.98
C ARG A 121 12.41 -3.12 19.47
N PRO A 122 11.60 -4.06 19.99
CA PRO A 122 11.34 -4.17 21.42
C PRO A 122 12.65 -4.36 22.20
N ALA A 123 12.69 -3.84 23.43
CA ALA A 123 13.85 -3.95 24.33
C ALA A 123 14.02 -5.37 24.91
#